data_AF-A0A197KCR2-F1
#
_entry.id   AF-A0A197KCR2-F1
#
_cell.length_a   1.000
_cell.length_b   1.000
_cell.length_c   1.000
_cell.angle_alpha   90.00
_cell.angle_beta   90.00
_cell.angle_gamma   90.00
#
_symmetry.space_group_name_H-M   'P 1'
#
loop_
_entity.id
_entity.type
_entity.pdbx_description
1 polymer ?
#
loop_
_entity_poly.entity_id
_entity_poly.type
_entity_poly.pdbx_seq_one_letter_code
_entity_poly.pdbx_strand_id
1 'polypeptide(L)'
;MEPDATMKKTLISLLSDIQSRPDPIPQTEYVPRTYNYDIACNETAAAVAQDIHSFTLFYPHPSTACKTTWALLSDGSFDLNLERASNMPISPGLYMVVAPVSYTYVTRFPPDPLVSGYATKNCTRTSTLRNPLFDTFPKDGIVALPRTDLTRCQYESDDSIVTASTYVMFAINELKDFDRIATSIFDDPTSLPLLTPMRTAISNGTFLNPTNNATMVMFTRISANVDFFVCMSTYLNRTNDMGLLCTYVLTSLISTKPQPWDPDMLKDIRLEPSPPIDDGIPISELNLNIQHMPLRSQDPMWKFSPAHLLEATTDAAEYIASLGHNIVTNQETGQLYILYETIVSKDAFEVPNALLIVLAIVVVTCLAIWVASEVRYPAVYNGSLYKVIFQGISIDFQDDALGFEDDQESPFDEEKKPSQPSQEKSMTTLDNRSRDQLSA
;
A
#
# COMPACT_ATOMS: atom_id res chain seq x y z
N MET A 1 -1.36 -2.17 6.73
CA MET A 1 -2.62 -1.66 6.19
C MET A 1 -3.68 -1.85 7.26
N GLU A 2 -4.36 -0.78 7.67
CA GLU A 2 -5.53 -0.90 8.54
C GLU A 2 -6.64 -1.66 7.79
N PRO A 3 -7.44 -2.50 8.47
CA PRO A 3 -8.44 -3.36 7.82
C PRO A 3 -9.52 -2.61 7.01
N ASP A 4 -9.70 -1.31 7.27
CA ASP A 4 -10.77 -0.47 6.69
C ASP A 4 -10.24 0.82 6.01
N ALA A 5 -8.94 0.87 5.66
CA ALA A 5 -8.39 2.04 4.99
C ALA A 5 -8.81 2.06 3.51
N THR A 6 -9.49 3.14 3.08
CA THR A 6 -9.75 3.40 1.66
C THR A 6 -8.45 3.58 0.90
N MET A 7 -8.46 3.38 -0.42
CA MET A 7 -7.26 3.54 -1.25
C MET A 7 -6.68 4.96 -1.13
N LYS A 8 -7.55 5.98 -1.11
CA LYS A 8 -7.14 7.36 -0.85
C LYS A 8 -6.37 7.52 0.46
N LYS A 9 -6.86 6.95 1.57
CA LYS A 9 -6.16 7.00 2.87
C LYS A 9 -4.82 6.29 2.82
N THR A 10 -4.74 5.16 2.13
CA THR A 10 -3.49 4.42 1.94
C THR A 10 -2.46 5.26 1.19
N LEU A 11 -2.88 5.94 0.12
CA LEU A 11 -2.02 6.84 -0.65
C LEU A 11 -1.59 8.07 0.15
N ILE A 12 -2.51 8.68 0.90
CA ILE A 12 -2.15 9.77 1.82
C ILE A 12 -1.09 9.27 2.81
N SER A 13 -1.33 8.15 3.51
CA SER A 13 -0.37 7.62 4.46
C SER A 13 0.99 7.28 3.84
N LEU A 14 1.00 6.76 2.61
CA LEU A 14 2.23 6.43 1.89
C LEU A 14 3.05 7.68 1.57
N LEU A 15 2.39 8.73 1.07
CA LEU A 15 3.04 9.99 0.72
C LEU A 15 3.33 10.87 1.96
N SER A 16 2.57 10.69 3.04
CA SER A 16 2.72 11.43 4.29
C SER A 16 3.78 10.84 5.23
N ASP A 17 4.33 9.66 4.93
CA ASP A 17 5.28 9.01 5.84
C ASP A 17 6.46 9.93 6.17
N ILE A 18 6.72 10.08 7.46
CA ILE A 18 7.72 10.98 8.03
C ILE A 18 9.07 10.28 8.11
N GLN A 19 9.09 8.93 8.20
CA GLN A 19 10.32 8.15 8.30
C GLN A 19 11.14 8.17 7.01
N SER A 20 10.48 8.37 5.87
CA SER A 20 11.11 8.47 4.55
C SER A 20 11.62 9.89 4.23
N ARG A 21 11.45 10.87 5.14
CA ARG A 21 11.78 12.27 4.89
C ARG A 21 13.16 12.64 5.44
N PRO A 22 13.97 13.39 4.66
CA PRO A 22 15.10 14.11 5.22
C PRO A 22 14.59 15.25 6.11
N ASP A 23 15.06 15.30 7.35
CA ASP A 23 14.82 16.37 8.34
C ASP A 23 13.34 16.71 8.63
N PRO A 24 12.53 15.77 9.13
CA PRO A 24 11.14 16.05 9.48
C PRO A 24 11.05 17.04 10.66
N ILE A 25 10.15 18.02 10.54
CA ILE A 25 9.83 18.92 11.64
C ILE A 25 9.03 18.12 12.68
N PRO A 26 9.49 18.03 13.94
CA PRO A 26 8.78 17.33 14.99
C PRO A 26 7.34 17.85 15.13
N GLN A 27 6.41 16.96 15.51
CA GLN A 27 5.01 17.30 15.83
C GLN A 27 4.23 17.97 14.68
N THR A 28 4.70 17.82 13.44
CA THR A 28 4.03 18.35 12.25
C THR A 28 3.36 17.21 11.50
N GLU A 29 2.05 17.34 11.29
CA GLU A 29 1.33 16.48 10.37
C GLU A 29 1.47 17.04 8.95
N TYR A 30 1.87 16.18 8.02
CA TYR A 30 2.09 16.54 6.64
C TYR A 30 1.04 15.90 5.76
N VAL A 31 0.22 16.72 5.11
CA VAL A 31 -0.83 16.25 4.19
C VAL A 31 -0.47 16.73 2.78
N PRO A 32 -0.27 15.84 1.79
CA PRO A 32 0.00 16.26 0.42
C PRO A 32 -1.12 17.19 -0.06
N ARG A 33 -0.72 18.33 -0.59
CA ARG A 33 -1.68 19.33 -1.05
C ARG A 33 -2.43 18.81 -2.27
N THR A 34 -3.74 19.03 -2.31
CA THR A 34 -4.60 18.66 -3.44
C THR A 34 -5.29 19.87 -4.04
N TYR A 35 -5.76 19.73 -5.27
CA TYR A 35 -6.52 20.73 -6.01
C TYR A 35 -7.74 20.09 -6.69
N ASN A 36 -8.71 20.95 -7.00
CA ASN A 36 -9.76 20.60 -7.95
C ASN A 36 -9.16 20.64 -9.35
N TYR A 37 -9.22 19.52 -10.06
CA TYR A 37 -8.74 19.42 -11.44
C TYR A 37 -9.91 19.35 -12.40
N ASP A 38 -9.71 19.92 -13.59
CA ASP A 38 -10.64 19.76 -14.70
C ASP A 38 -10.21 18.58 -15.56
N ILE A 39 -11.17 17.70 -15.86
CA ILE A 39 -10.94 16.62 -16.82
C ILE A 39 -10.84 17.23 -18.21
N ALA A 40 -9.69 17.03 -18.87
CA ALA A 40 -9.47 17.49 -20.23
C ALA A 40 -10.37 16.74 -21.21
N CYS A 41 -10.58 15.44 -20.97
CA CYS A 41 -11.50 14.67 -21.77
C CYS A 41 -12.06 13.39 -21.12
N ASN A 42 -13.34 13.11 -21.43
CA ASN A 42 -14.11 11.99 -20.89
C ASN A 42 -14.25 10.81 -21.86
N GLU A 43 -13.97 10.99 -23.16
CA GLU A 43 -14.18 9.95 -24.17
C GLU A 43 -12.96 9.03 -24.28
N THR A 44 -13.10 7.77 -23.84
CA THR A 44 -12.00 6.79 -23.81
C THR A 44 -12.20 5.73 -24.89
N ALA A 45 -11.16 5.47 -25.69
CA ALA A 45 -11.03 4.28 -26.52
C ALA A 45 -10.14 3.23 -25.87
N ALA A 46 -10.18 2.00 -26.38
CA ALA A 46 -9.26 0.94 -25.95
C ALA A 46 -8.59 0.29 -27.16
N ALA A 47 -7.32 -0.09 -26.99
CA ALA A 47 -6.53 -0.78 -28.00
C ALA A 47 -5.69 -1.89 -27.38
N VAL A 48 -5.41 -2.92 -28.17
CA VAL A 48 -4.48 -4.00 -27.81
C VAL A 48 -3.26 -3.87 -28.71
N ALA A 49 -2.08 -3.92 -28.11
CA ALA A 49 -0.82 -3.84 -28.82
C ALA A 49 0.08 -5.01 -28.42
N GLN A 50 0.89 -5.47 -29.36
CA GLN A 50 1.99 -6.39 -29.10
C GLN A 50 3.28 -5.59 -28.87
N ASP A 51 3.50 -4.55 -29.66
CA ASP A 51 4.58 -3.59 -29.47
C ASP A 51 4.11 -2.19 -29.88
N ILE A 52 4.98 -1.19 -29.76
CA ILE A 52 4.67 0.21 -30.12
C ILE A 52 4.38 0.41 -31.63
N HIS A 53 4.68 -0.59 -32.47
CA HIS A 53 4.52 -0.58 -33.93
C HIS A 53 3.47 -1.61 -34.42
N SER A 54 3.15 -2.63 -33.62
CA SER A 54 2.19 -3.71 -33.89
C SER A 54 0.99 -3.58 -32.95
N PHE A 55 -0.07 -2.96 -33.45
CA PHE A 55 -1.34 -2.79 -32.73
C PHE A 55 -2.48 -3.47 -33.47
N THR A 56 -3.38 -4.10 -32.73
CA THR A 56 -4.63 -4.64 -33.23
C THR A 56 -5.71 -4.46 -32.17
N LEU A 57 -6.33 -3.28 -32.15
CA LEU A 57 -7.78 -3.09 -32.12
C LEU A 57 -8.09 -1.60 -32.12
N PHE A 58 -9.00 -1.17 -33.00
CA PHE A 58 -9.56 0.18 -33.01
C PHE A 58 -11.03 0.10 -32.62
N TYR A 59 -11.35 0.30 -31.32
CA TYR A 59 -12.72 0.61 -30.95
C TYR A 59 -12.87 1.47 -29.65
N PRO A 60 -13.78 2.48 -29.68
CA PRO A 60 -14.27 3.13 -30.90
C PRO A 60 -13.08 3.68 -31.70
N HIS A 61 -13.29 4.02 -32.97
CA HIS A 61 -12.21 4.52 -33.83
C HIS A 61 -11.48 5.67 -33.09
N PRO A 62 -10.14 5.73 -33.05
CA PRO A 62 -9.41 6.74 -32.27
C PRO A 62 -9.79 8.17 -32.61
N SER A 63 -10.36 8.41 -33.80
CA SER A 63 -10.87 9.73 -34.18
C SER A 63 -12.11 10.18 -33.41
N THR A 64 -12.81 9.29 -32.69
CA THR A 64 -14.00 9.62 -31.88
C THR A 64 -13.72 9.60 -30.39
N ALA A 65 -12.50 9.30 -29.97
CA ALA A 65 -12.09 9.33 -28.58
C ALA A 65 -10.83 10.19 -28.46
N CYS A 66 -10.87 11.14 -27.55
CA CYS A 66 -9.74 12.03 -27.26
C CYS A 66 -8.63 11.37 -26.42
N LYS A 67 -8.91 10.24 -25.77
CA LYS A 67 -7.94 9.44 -25.03
C LYS A 67 -8.15 7.96 -25.28
N THR A 68 -7.08 7.17 -25.19
CA THR A 68 -7.08 5.73 -25.46
C THR A 68 -6.30 5.00 -24.37
N THR A 69 -6.87 3.93 -23.83
CA THR A 69 -6.18 2.99 -22.95
C THR A 69 -5.60 1.85 -23.79
N TRP A 70 -4.30 1.61 -23.72
CA TRP A 70 -3.61 0.56 -24.45
C TRP A 70 -3.29 -0.58 -23.50
N ALA A 71 -3.58 -1.82 -23.90
CA ALA A 71 -3.09 -3.03 -23.25
C ALA A 71 -1.96 -3.63 -24.10
N LEU A 72 -0.71 -3.49 -23.64
CA LEU A 72 0.46 -4.00 -24.31
C LEU A 72 0.79 -5.41 -23.80
N LEU A 73 0.63 -6.41 -24.66
CA LEU A 73 0.80 -7.83 -24.32
C LEU A 73 2.15 -8.41 -24.80
N SER A 74 3.27 -7.74 -24.50
CA SER A 74 4.61 -8.28 -24.79
C SER A 74 5.44 -8.37 -23.52
N ASP A 75 5.72 -9.60 -23.09
CA ASP A 75 6.61 -9.87 -21.94
C ASP A 75 7.84 -10.73 -22.31
N GLY A 76 8.04 -11.00 -23.61
CA GLY A 76 9.11 -11.87 -24.14
C GLY A 76 8.91 -13.36 -23.88
N SER A 77 7.93 -13.78 -23.08
CA SER A 77 7.67 -15.17 -22.71
C SER A 77 6.72 -15.90 -23.65
N PHE A 78 5.93 -15.14 -24.41
CA PHE A 78 5.08 -15.63 -25.48
C PHE A 78 5.10 -14.66 -26.66
N ASP A 79 4.85 -15.19 -27.85
CA ASP A 79 4.63 -14.45 -29.09
C ASP A 79 3.14 -14.52 -29.46
N LEU A 80 2.53 -13.35 -29.61
CA LEU A 80 1.15 -13.19 -30.05
C LEU A 80 1.13 -12.91 -31.54
N ASN A 81 0.44 -13.75 -32.31
CA ASN A 81 0.25 -13.45 -33.72
C ASN A 81 -0.99 -12.54 -33.90
N LEU A 82 -0.81 -11.23 -33.66
CA LEU A 82 -1.89 -10.25 -33.83
C LEU A 82 -2.35 -10.09 -35.28
N GLU A 83 -1.49 -10.34 -36.27
CA GLU A 83 -1.88 -10.33 -37.69
C GLU A 83 -2.95 -11.38 -38.02
N ARG A 84 -2.98 -12.48 -37.27
CA ARG A 84 -3.97 -13.56 -37.38
C ARG A 84 -5.06 -13.46 -36.32
N ALA A 85 -5.13 -12.37 -35.57
CA ALA A 85 -6.16 -12.20 -34.57
C ALA A 85 -7.52 -11.92 -35.23
N SER A 86 -8.57 -12.51 -34.69
CA SER A 86 -9.95 -12.14 -35.01
C SER A 86 -10.46 -11.15 -33.97
N ASN A 87 -10.96 -10.01 -34.45
CA ASN A 87 -11.65 -9.01 -33.64
C ASN A 87 -13.16 -9.09 -33.89
N MET A 88 -13.96 -9.19 -32.83
CA MET A 88 -15.41 -9.24 -32.92
C MET A 88 -16.08 -8.30 -31.91
N PRO A 89 -16.91 -7.33 -32.37
CA PRO A 89 -17.84 -6.63 -31.48
C PRO A 89 -18.92 -7.61 -31.00
N ILE A 90 -19.09 -7.72 -29.68
CA ILE A 90 -20.15 -8.56 -29.08
C ILE A 90 -21.40 -7.73 -28.82
N SER A 91 -21.23 -6.54 -28.27
CA SER A 91 -22.28 -5.56 -28.01
C SER A 91 -21.67 -4.15 -27.88
N PRO A 92 -22.45 -3.06 -27.81
CA PRO A 92 -21.91 -1.72 -27.66
C PRO A 92 -20.96 -1.62 -26.45
N GLY A 93 -19.69 -1.28 -26.72
CA GLY A 93 -18.67 -1.15 -25.69
C GLY A 93 -18.07 -2.49 -25.22
N LEU A 94 -18.44 -3.64 -25.77
CA LEU A 94 -17.88 -4.96 -25.45
C LEU A 94 -17.29 -5.65 -26.68
N TYR A 95 -16.00 -5.98 -26.59
CA TYR A 95 -15.21 -6.55 -27.69
C TYR A 95 -14.54 -7.85 -27.28
N MET A 96 -14.33 -8.72 -28.26
CA MET A 96 -13.59 -9.96 -28.12
C MET A 96 -12.45 -9.99 -29.15
N VAL A 97 -11.26 -10.29 -28.67
CA VAL A 97 -10.07 -10.56 -29.48
C VAL A 97 -9.67 -12.00 -29.26
N VAL A 98 -9.45 -12.75 -30.34
CA VAL A 98 -8.92 -14.11 -30.27
C VAL A 98 -7.67 -14.17 -31.13
N ALA A 99 -6.54 -14.58 -30.56
CA ALA A 99 -5.27 -14.65 -31.26
C ALA A 99 -4.53 -15.97 -30.96
N PRO A 100 -3.82 -16.53 -31.95
CA PRO A 100 -2.87 -17.62 -31.70
C PRO A 100 -1.69 -17.16 -30.84
N VAL A 101 -1.22 -18.03 -29.95
CA VAL A 101 -0.10 -17.80 -29.03
C VAL A 101 0.95 -18.90 -29.22
N SER A 102 2.22 -18.49 -29.25
CA SER A 102 3.36 -19.41 -29.18
C SER A 102 4.18 -19.10 -27.94
N TYR A 103 4.40 -20.07 -27.05
CA TYR A 103 5.25 -19.86 -25.87
C TYR A 103 6.72 -19.96 -26.24
N THR A 104 7.52 -18.96 -25.87
CA THR A 104 8.96 -18.90 -26.16
C THR A 104 9.76 -19.76 -25.19
N TYR A 105 9.28 -19.91 -23.96
CA TYR A 105 9.93 -20.68 -22.89
C TYR A 105 9.04 -21.81 -22.37
N VAL A 106 9.66 -22.80 -21.72
CA VAL A 106 8.94 -23.88 -21.01
C VAL A 106 8.16 -23.32 -19.80
N THR A 107 8.66 -22.23 -19.22
CA THR A 107 8.04 -21.52 -18.10
C THR A 107 6.85 -20.71 -18.57
N ARG A 108 5.75 -20.80 -17.83
CA ARG A 108 4.47 -20.19 -18.18
C ARG A 108 4.17 -19.06 -17.23
N PHE A 109 3.86 -17.91 -17.79
CA PHE A 109 3.47 -16.73 -17.03
C PHE A 109 2.00 -16.40 -17.34
N PRO A 110 1.23 -15.93 -16.35
CA PRO A 110 -0.04 -15.28 -16.65
C PRO A 110 0.20 -14.09 -17.58
N PRO A 111 -0.75 -13.77 -18.48
CA PRO A 111 -0.66 -12.56 -19.28
C PRO A 111 -0.59 -11.34 -18.36
N ASP A 112 0.43 -10.50 -18.47
CA ASP A 112 0.55 -9.26 -17.69
C ASP A 112 0.52 -8.07 -18.65
N PRO A 113 -0.66 -7.68 -19.18
CA PRO A 113 -0.75 -6.58 -20.12
C PRO A 113 -0.26 -5.30 -19.48
N LEU A 114 0.79 -4.69 -20.03
CA LEU A 114 1.20 -3.36 -19.61
C LEU A 114 0.14 -2.34 -20.08
N VAL A 115 -0.64 -1.82 -19.13
CA VAL A 115 -1.66 -0.81 -19.42
C VAL A 115 -1.04 0.58 -19.49
N SER A 116 -1.25 1.28 -20.60
CA SER A 116 -0.79 2.65 -20.86
C SER A 116 -1.94 3.58 -21.24
N GLY A 117 -1.80 4.87 -20.94
CA GLY A 117 -2.76 5.90 -21.35
C GLY A 117 -2.20 6.76 -22.47
N TYR A 118 -2.99 6.99 -23.51
CA TYR A 118 -2.68 7.93 -24.58
C TYR A 118 -3.75 9.02 -24.65
N ALA A 119 -3.36 10.27 -24.89
CA ALA A 119 -4.28 11.33 -25.27
C ALA A 119 -3.69 12.11 -26.46
N THR A 120 -2.98 13.19 -26.19
CA THR A 120 -2.07 13.85 -27.13
C THR A 120 -0.68 13.20 -27.12
N LYS A 121 -0.32 12.59 -25.98
CA LYS A 121 1.01 12.05 -25.68
C LYS A 121 0.89 10.71 -24.96
N ASN A 122 1.92 9.86 -25.04
CA ASN A 122 1.95 8.52 -24.46
C ASN A 122 2.40 8.55 -22.99
N CYS A 123 1.54 8.08 -22.10
CA CYS A 123 1.88 7.84 -20.71
C CYS A 123 1.98 6.33 -20.46
N THR A 124 3.21 5.85 -20.44
CA THR A 124 3.53 4.43 -20.27
C THR A 124 4.40 4.27 -19.04
N ARG A 125 4.11 3.23 -18.25
CA ARG A 125 4.95 2.83 -17.12
C ARG A 125 6.30 2.30 -17.62
N THR A 126 7.40 2.79 -17.07
CA THR A 126 8.77 2.33 -17.37
C THR A 126 9.23 1.08 -16.60
N SER A 127 8.44 0.54 -15.67
CA SER A 127 8.88 -0.50 -14.73
C SER A 127 8.25 -1.88 -14.93
N THR A 128 9.11 -2.88 -15.10
CA THR A 128 8.82 -4.32 -15.16
C THR A 128 8.76 -4.92 -13.76
N LEU A 129 7.58 -5.19 -13.23
CA LEU A 129 7.46 -6.17 -12.13
C LEU A 129 7.62 -7.56 -12.73
N ARG A 130 8.45 -8.41 -12.10
CA ARG A 130 8.60 -9.81 -12.53
C ARG A 130 7.28 -10.54 -12.29
N ASN A 131 6.76 -11.14 -13.35
CA ASN A 131 5.69 -12.11 -13.24
C ASN A 131 6.14 -13.24 -12.30
N PRO A 132 5.28 -13.66 -11.35
CA PRO A 132 5.59 -14.82 -10.54
C PRO A 132 5.74 -16.06 -11.42
N LEU A 133 6.77 -16.85 -11.13
CA LEU A 133 7.07 -18.11 -11.81
C LEU A 133 6.26 -19.23 -11.14
N PHE A 134 5.65 -20.12 -11.92
CA PHE A 134 4.96 -21.31 -11.40
C PHE A 134 5.52 -22.58 -12.01
N ASP A 135 6.02 -23.46 -11.15
CA ASP A 135 6.30 -24.85 -11.50
C ASP A 135 5.04 -25.73 -11.37
N THR A 136 4.07 -25.30 -10.54
CA THR A 136 2.77 -25.97 -10.34
C THR A 136 1.65 -24.95 -10.11
N PHE A 137 0.49 -25.22 -10.69
CA PHE A 137 -0.69 -24.37 -10.55
C PHE A 137 -1.21 -24.34 -9.09
N PRO A 138 -1.49 -23.16 -8.53
CA PRO A 138 -2.04 -23.03 -7.18
C PRO A 138 -3.45 -23.65 -7.12
N LYS A 139 -3.75 -24.40 -6.05
CA LYS A 139 -5.06 -25.07 -5.86
C LYS A 139 -6.21 -24.08 -5.79
N ASP A 140 -5.98 -22.91 -5.19
CA ASP A 140 -6.97 -21.84 -5.02
C ASP A 140 -7.06 -20.93 -6.25
N GLY A 141 -6.27 -21.23 -7.29
CA GLY A 141 -6.22 -20.50 -8.55
C GLY A 141 -5.51 -19.15 -8.49
N ILE A 142 -5.33 -18.52 -7.32
CA ILE A 142 -4.62 -17.24 -7.21
C ILE A 142 -3.13 -17.43 -7.45
N VAL A 143 -2.63 -16.69 -8.43
CA VAL A 143 -1.25 -16.73 -8.92
C VAL A 143 -0.44 -15.62 -8.23
N ALA A 144 -1.03 -14.44 -8.09
CA ALA A 144 -0.45 -13.32 -7.35
C ALA A 144 -1.54 -12.62 -6.54
N LEU A 145 -1.16 -11.99 -5.43
CA LEU A 145 -2.05 -11.04 -4.77
C LEU A 145 -2.45 -9.94 -5.77
N PRO A 146 -3.71 -9.48 -5.78
CA PRO A 146 -4.10 -8.40 -6.65
C PRO A 146 -3.25 -7.16 -6.39
N ARG A 147 -2.97 -6.40 -7.44
CA ARG A 147 -2.12 -5.20 -7.35
C ARG A 147 -2.70 -4.07 -8.17
N THR A 148 -2.63 -2.84 -7.66
CA THR A 148 -2.88 -1.62 -8.44
C THR A 148 -1.55 -1.03 -8.85
N ASP A 149 -1.34 -0.89 -10.15
CA ASP A 149 -0.29 -0.07 -10.71
C ASP A 149 -0.85 1.29 -11.06
N LEU A 150 -0.11 2.33 -10.67
CA LEU A 150 -0.51 3.71 -10.79
C LEU A 150 0.63 4.46 -11.46
N THR A 151 0.33 5.06 -12.61
CA THR A 151 1.28 5.84 -13.39
C THR A 151 0.71 7.21 -13.64
N ARG A 152 1.53 8.23 -13.42
CA ARG A 152 1.22 9.61 -13.77
C ARG A 152 2.34 10.19 -14.61
N CYS A 153 1.98 10.77 -15.74
CA CYS A 153 2.90 11.46 -16.64
C CYS A 153 2.50 12.94 -16.75
N GLN A 154 3.46 13.81 -16.49
CA GLN A 154 3.36 15.26 -16.55
C GLN A 154 4.16 15.75 -17.76
N TYR A 155 3.60 16.63 -18.60
CA TYR A 155 4.29 17.18 -19.78
C TYR A 155 4.56 18.68 -19.66
N GLU A 156 5.43 19.22 -20.52
CA GLU A 156 5.73 20.67 -20.60
C GLU A 156 4.53 21.53 -20.96
N SER A 157 3.55 20.96 -21.65
CA SER A 157 2.26 21.59 -21.95
C SER A 157 1.36 21.70 -20.71
N ASP A 158 1.83 21.26 -19.55
CA ASP A 158 1.17 21.22 -18.24
C ASP A 158 -0.03 20.27 -18.14
N ASP A 159 -0.43 19.61 -19.22
CA ASP A 159 -1.37 18.50 -19.16
C ASP A 159 -0.74 17.29 -18.45
N SER A 160 -1.59 16.53 -17.76
CA SER A 160 -1.15 15.27 -17.16
C SER A 160 -2.13 14.14 -17.43
N ILE A 161 -1.57 12.94 -17.55
CA ILE A 161 -2.29 11.70 -17.74
C ILE A 161 -2.02 10.83 -16.51
N VAL A 162 -3.08 10.39 -15.85
CA VAL A 162 -3.04 9.49 -14.70
C VAL A 162 -3.77 8.21 -15.07
N THR A 163 -3.09 7.09 -14.91
CA THR A 163 -3.63 5.76 -15.17
C THR A 163 -3.49 4.92 -13.91
N ALA A 164 -4.59 4.33 -13.44
CA ALA A 164 -4.58 3.33 -12.38
C ALA A 164 -5.14 2.03 -12.94
N SER A 165 -4.41 0.92 -12.77
CA SER A 165 -4.78 -0.40 -13.30
C SER A 165 -4.64 -1.45 -12.21
N THR A 166 -5.73 -2.11 -11.84
CA THR A 166 -5.72 -3.20 -10.87
C THR A 166 -5.75 -4.55 -11.56
N TYR A 167 -4.72 -5.35 -11.31
CA TYR A 167 -4.52 -6.67 -11.89
C TYR A 167 -4.92 -7.75 -10.89
N VAL A 168 -5.73 -8.70 -11.35
CA VAL A 168 -6.04 -9.94 -10.65
C VAL A 168 -5.61 -11.10 -11.53
N MET A 169 -4.54 -11.78 -11.15
CA MET A 169 -3.95 -12.89 -11.90
C MET A 169 -4.34 -14.23 -11.27
N PHE A 170 -4.85 -15.13 -12.09
CA PHE A 170 -5.26 -16.46 -11.65
C PHE A 170 -5.12 -17.51 -12.73
N ALA A 171 -5.05 -18.77 -12.30
CA ALA A 171 -4.83 -19.91 -13.15
C ALA A 171 -5.91 -20.97 -12.92
N ILE A 172 -6.26 -21.66 -14.00
CA ILE A 172 -7.31 -22.68 -14.04
C ILE A 172 -6.69 -23.95 -14.60
N ASN A 173 -6.75 -25.04 -13.84
CA ASN A 173 -6.19 -26.33 -14.26
C ASN A 173 -6.99 -26.96 -15.39
N GLU A 174 -8.31 -27.05 -15.21
CA GLU A 174 -9.21 -27.64 -16.18
C GLU A 174 -10.28 -26.61 -16.55
N LEU A 175 -10.61 -26.50 -17.84
CA LEU A 175 -11.61 -25.53 -18.32
C LEU A 175 -12.94 -25.59 -17.55
N LYS A 176 -13.34 -26.78 -17.10
CA LYS A 176 -14.58 -27.01 -16.32
C LYS A 176 -14.54 -26.41 -14.91
N ASP A 177 -13.35 -26.14 -14.38
CA ASP A 177 -13.16 -25.59 -13.03
C ASP A 177 -13.24 -24.05 -13.01
N PHE A 178 -13.42 -23.39 -14.15
CA PHE A 178 -13.46 -21.92 -14.27
C PHE A 178 -14.36 -21.26 -13.22
N ASP A 179 -15.60 -21.73 -13.09
CA ASP A 179 -16.56 -21.14 -12.14
C ASP A 179 -16.20 -21.39 -10.68
N ARG A 180 -15.64 -22.57 -10.38
CA ARG A 180 -15.17 -22.90 -9.03
C ARG A 180 -14.02 -21.97 -8.62
N ILE A 181 -13.07 -21.73 -9.52
CA ILE A 181 -11.93 -20.84 -9.27
C ILE A 181 -12.40 -19.37 -9.18
N ALA A 182 -13.24 -18.91 -10.11
CA ALA A 182 -13.74 -17.54 -10.06
C ALA A 182 -14.50 -17.24 -8.73
N THR A 183 -15.34 -18.16 -8.26
CA THR A 183 -16.08 -18.03 -6.99
C THR A 183 -15.21 -18.24 -5.74
N SER A 184 -14.01 -18.81 -5.90
CA SER A 184 -13.05 -18.97 -4.81
C SER A 184 -12.18 -17.73 -4.61
N ILE A 185 -12.02 -16.92 -5.67
CA ILE A 185 -11.24 -15.68 -5.67
C ILE A 185 -12.12 -14.46 -5.36
N PHE A 186 -13.32 -14.42 -5.94
CA PHE A 186 -14.23 -13.28 -5.83
C PHE A 186 -15.44 -13.63 -4.96
N ASP A 187 -15.82 -12.72 -4.06
CA ASP A 187 -17.02 -12.87 -3.22
C ASP A 187 -18.32 -12.72 -4.03
N ASP A 188 -18.33 -11.80 -5.01
CA ASP A 188 -19.41 -11.56 -5.96
C ASP A 188 -18.85 -11.52 -7.40
N PRO A 189 -18.64 -12.68 -8.05
CA PRO A 189 -18.19 -12.72 -9.44
C PRO A 189 -19.21 -12.16 -10.42
N THR A 190 -20.47 -11.94 -10.03
CA THR A 190 -21.47 -11.35 -10.95
C THR A 190 -21.23 -9.86 -11.20
N SER A 191 -20.51 -9.20 -10.29
CA SER A 191 -20.08 -7.80 -10.43
C SER A 191 -18.95 -7.60 -11.46
N LEU A 192 -18.29 -8.68 -11.92
CA LEU A 192 -17.26 -8.62 -12.96
C LEU A 192 -17.86 -8.90 -14.35
N PRO A 193 -18.09 -7.86 -15.17
CA PRO A 193 -18.88 -7.98 -16.39
C PRO A 193 -18.25 -8.85 -17.47
N LEU A 194 -16.92 -9.02 -17.44
CA LEU A 194 -16.21 -9.82 -18.45
C LEU A 194 -16.15 -11.31 -18.11
N LEU A 195 -16.52 -11.73 -16.89
CA LEU A 195 -16.51 -13.16 -16.52
C LEU A 195 -17.54 -13.97 -17.30
N THR A 196 -18.74 -13.43 -17.55
CA THR A 196 -19.81 -14.14 -18.27
C THR A 196 -19.48 -14.36 -19.76
N PRO A 197 -19.00 -13.34 -20.51
CA PRO A 197 -18.48 -13.54 -21.86
C PRO A 197 -17.36 -14.59 -21.93
N MET A 198 -16.43 -14.57 -20.97
CA MET A 198 -15.34 -15.55 -20.94
C MET A 198 -15.85 -16.97 -20.67
N ARG A 199 -16.76 -17.15 -19.71
CA ARG A 199 -17.42 -18.44 -19.47
C ARG A 199 -18.04 -18.99 -20.76
N THR A 200 -18.69 -18.12 -21.54
CA THR A 200 -19.31 -18.49 -22.81
C THR A 200 -18.26 -18.88 -23.86
N ALA A 201 -17.13 -18.16 -23.94
CA ALA A 201 -16.03 -18.50 -24.84
C ALA A 201 -15.41 -19.87 -24.49
N ILE A 202 -15.27 -20.17 -23.19
CA ILE A 202 -14.79 -21.46 -22.69
C ILE A 202 -15.78 -22.57 -23.07
N SER A 203 -17.07 -22.40 -22.79
CA SER A 203 -18.10 -23.41 -23.09
C SER A 203 -18.26 -23.69 -24.59
N ASN A 204 -18.03 -22.67 -25.43
CA ASN A 204 -18.07 -22.79 -26.89
C ASN A 204 -16.83 -23.48 -27.47
N GLY A 205 -15.84 -23.84 -26.64
CA GLY A 205 -14.63 -24.51 -27.09
C GLY A 205 -13.65 -23.61 -27.82
N THR A 206 -13.70 -22.28 -27.61
CA THR A 206 -12.81 -21.32 -28.28
C THR A 206 -11.32 -21.62 -28.02
N PHE A 207 -11.01 -22.17 -26.84
CA PHE A 207 -9.66 -22.55 -26.48
C PHE A 207 -9.25 -23.94 -27.01
N LEU A 208 -10.20 -24.80 -27.41
CA LEU A 208 -9.97 -26.22 -27.77
C LEU A 208 -9.39 -26.42 -29.19
N ASN A 209 -8.67 -25.42 -29.72
CA ASN A 209 -8.19 -25.46 -31.10
C ASN A 209 -7.16 -26.62 -31.30
N PRO A 210 -7.37 -27.54 -32.26
CA PRO A 210 -6.53 -28.72 -32.47
C PRO A 210 -5.15 -28.44 -33.10
N THR A 211 -4.85 -27.20 -33.48
CA THR A 211 -3.49 -26.82 -33.86
C THR A 211 -2.59 -26.76 -32.62
N ASN A 212 -1.35 -27.23 -32.69
CA ASN A 212 -0.35 -27.24 -31.60
C ASN A 212 -0.04 -25.87 -30.95
N ASN A 213 -0.76 -24.80 -31.30
CA ASN A 213 -0.57 -23.46 -30.79
C ASN A 213 -1.61 -23.16 -29.71
N ALA A 214 -1.18 -22.52 -28.63
CA ALA A 214 -2.07 -21.99 -27.62
C ALA A 214 -2.97 -20.89 -28.19
N THR A 215 -4.08 -20.59 -27.52
CA THR A 215 -5.05 -19.56 -27.94
C THR A 215 -5.22 -18.55 -26.82
N MET A 216 -5.13 -17.26 -27.17
CA MET A 216 -5.47 -16.15 -26.30
C MET A 216 -6.87 -15.66 -26.65
N VAL A 217 -7.66 -15.42 -25.62
CA VAL A 217 -8.94 -14.71 -25.72
C VAL A 217 -8.88 -13.51 -24.79
N MET A 218 -9.21 -12.35 -25.31
CA MET A 218 -9.27 -11.11 -24.56
C MET A 218 -10.63 -10.45 -24.76
N PHE A 219 -11.32 -10.18 -23.65
CA PHE A 219 -12.49 -9.31 -23.66
C PHE A 219 -12.11 -7.91 -23.21
N THR A 220 -12.76 -6.91 -23.79
CA THR A 220 -12.59 -5.50 -23.41
C THR A 220 -13.95 -4.86 -23.24
N ARG A 221 -14.18 -4.21 -22.10
CA ARG A 221 -15.37 -3.38 -21.86
C ARG A 221 -14.97 -1.92 -21.71
N ILE A 222 -15.58 -1.06 -22.50
CA ILE A 222 -15.36 0.40 -22.49
C ILE A 222 -16.60 1.07 -21.90
N SER A 223 -16.41 1.78 -20.80
CA SER A 223 -17.44 2.57 -20.13
C SER A 223 -16.82 3.86 -19.59
N ALA A 224 -17.13 4.29 -18.36
CA ALA A 224 -16.34 5.31 -17.68
C ALA A 224 -14.90 4.80 -17.38
N ASN A 225 -14.79 3.50 -17.06
CA ASN A 225 -13.55 2.77 -16.90
C ASN A 225 -13.38 1.75 -18.04
N VAL A 226 -12.14 1.31 -18.25
CA VAL A 226 -11.80 0.28 -19.25
C VAL A 226 -11.40 -1.00 -18.52
N ASP A 227 -12.16 -2.06 -18.75
CA ASP A 227 -11.87 -3.37 -18.19
C ASP A 227 -11.29 -4.26 -19.28
N PHE A 228 -10.25 -5.01 -18.94
CA PHE A 228 -9.66 -6.04 -19.78
C PHE A 228 -9.74 -7.39 -19.07
N PHE A 229 -10.07 -8.44 -19.81
CA PHE A 229 -9.96 -9.79 -19.29
C PHE A 229 -9.30 -10.71 -20.31
N VAL A 230 -8.05 -11.06 -20.04
CA VAL A 230 -7.18 -11.82 -20.94
C VAL A 230 -6.97 -13.22 -20.36
N CYS A 231 -7.22 -14.26 -21.15
CA CYS A 231 -6.88 -15.63 -20.81
C CYS A 231 -6.10 -16.27 -21.95
N MET A 232 -5.06 -17.03 -21.62
CA MET A 232 -4.26 -17.82 -22.55
C MET A 232 -4.35 -19.30 -22.21
N SER A 233 -4.59 -20.15 -23.21
CA SER A 233 -4.59 -21.60 -23.01
C SER A 233 -3.19 -22.16 -22.90
N THR A 234 -3.05 -23.21 -22.09
CA THR A 234 -1.75 -23.85 -21.86
C THR A 234 -1.91 -25.34 -21.55
N TYR A 235 -1.03 -26.18 -22.08
CA TYR A 235 -1.15 -27.65 -21.99
C TYR A 235 -0.57 -28.20 -20.70
N LEU A 236 -1.33 -28.78 -19.78
CA LEU A 236 -0.77 -29.34 -18.56
C LEU A 236 0.14 -30.55 -18.87
N ASN A 237 1.45 -30.42 -18.57
CA ASN A 237 2.50 -31.41 -18.90
C ASN A 237 2.24 -32.84 -18.40
N ARG A 238 1.28 -33.03 -17.48
CA ARG A 238 1.02 -34.33 -16.83
C ARG A 238 -0.22 -35.06 -17.36
N THR A 239 -1.16 -34.37 -18.00
CA THR A 239 -2.47 -34.96 -18.32
C THR A 239 -2.92 -34.72 -19.76
N ASN A 240 -2.16 -33.97 -20.58
CA ASN A 240 -2.62 -33.44 -21.88
C ASN A 240 -3.88 -32.58 -21.80
N ASP A 241 -4.33 -32.22 -20.59
CA ASP A 241 -5.46 -31.32 -20.40
C ASP A 241 -5.07 -29.88 -20.68
N MET A 242 -6.07 -29.06 -21.01
CA MET A 242 -5.90 -27.64 -21.26
C MET A 242 -6.28 -26.83 -20.02
N GLY A 243 -5.31 -26.11 -19.49
CA GLY A 243 -5.52 -25.08 -18.48
C GLY A 243 -5.56 -23.68 -19.08
N LEU A 244 -5.94 -22.70 -18.26
CA LEU A 244 -5.92 -21.29 -18.62
C LEU A 244 -5.06 -20.50 -17.62
N LEU A 245 -4.35 -19.51 -18.14
CA LEU A 245 -3.73 -18.45 -17.36
C LEU A 245 -4.45 -17.16 -17.67
N CYS A 246 -5.00 -16.52 -16.66
CA CYS A 246 -5.96 -15.44 -16.80
C CYS A 246 -5.58 -14.23 -15.97
N THR A 247 -5.83 -13.05 -16.52
CA THR A 247 -5.64 -11.77 -15.85
C THR A 247 -6.81 -10.86 -16.13
N TYR A 248 -7.47 -10.45 -15.05
CA TYR A 248 -8.48 -9.40 -15.09
C TYR A 248 -7.83 -8.07 -14.73
N VAL A 249 -8.07 -7.03 -15.53
CA VAL A 249 -7.54 -5.68 -15.31
C VAL A 249 -8.69 -4.69 -15.26
N LEU A 250 -8.78 -3.96 -14.15
CA LEU A 250 -9.69 -2.82 -13.97
C LEU A 250 -8.87 -1.56 -14.20
N THR A 251 -9.23 -0.71 -15.16
CA THR A 251 -8.45 0.49 -15.49
C THR A 251 -9.27 1.77 -15.37
N SER A 252 -8.71 2.77 -14.68
CA SER A 252 -9.18 4.15 -14.70
C SER A 252 -8.13 5.05 -15.33
N LEU A 253 -8.55 5.88 -16.29
CA LEU A 253 -7.69 6.81 -17.03
C LEU A 253 -8.25 8.23 -16.92
N ILE A 254 -7.48 9.13 -16.33
CA ILE A 254 -7.83 10.54 -16.19
C ILE A 254 -6.80 11.37 -16.96
N SER A 255 -7.27 12.20 -17.87
CA SER A 255 -6.47 13.25 -18.50
C SER A 255 -6.92 14.58 -17.93
N THR A 256 -6.00 15.35 -17.39
CA THR A 256 -6.28 16.64 -16.73
C THR A 256 -5.80 17.80 -17.59
N LYS A 257 -6.47 18.94 -17.46
CA LYS A 257 -6.04 20.18 -18.11
C LYS A 257 -4.81 20.77 -17.41
N PRO A 258 -4.02 21.59 -18.13
CA PRO A 258 -2.95 22.41 -17.57
C PRO A 258 -3.31 23.09 -16.24
N GLN A 259 -2.42 22.97 -15.26
CA GLN A 259 -2.53 23.64 -13.97
C GLN A 259 -1.37 24.63 -13.77
N PRO A 260 -1.57 25.75 -13.06
CA PRO A 260 -0.46 26.63 -12.74
C PRO A 260 0.51 25.94 -11.77
N TRP A 261 1.80 26.08 -12.04
CA TRP A 261 2.86 25.62 -11.14
C TRP A 261 2.93 26.44 -9.85
N ASP A 262 3.20 25.76 -8.74
CA ASP A 262 3.65 26.45 -7.54
C ASP A 262 5.10 26.95 -7.76
N PRO A 263 5.38 28.25 -7.55
CA PRO A 263 6.72 28.80 -7.73
C PRO A 263 7.81 28.11 -6.90
N ASP A 264 7.45 27.48 -5.77
CA ASP A 264 8.41 26.77 -4.94
C ASP A 264 8.81 25.42 -5.56
N MET A 265 7.87 24.71 -6.21
CA MET A 265 8.17 23.47 -6.95
C MET A 265 9.09 23.73 -8.15
N LEU A 266 8.91 24.85 -8.86
CA LEU A 266 9.75 25.22 -10.02
C LEU A 266 11.22 25.49 -9.66
N LYS A 267 11.54 25.84 -8.41
CA LYS A 267 12.93 26.09 -7.99
C LYS A 267 13.73 24.80 -7.87
N ASP A 268 13.07 23.74 -7.43
CA ASP A 268 13.68 22.44 -7.15
C ASP A 268 13.70 21.53 -8.38
N ILE A 269 12.75 21.73 -9.29
CA ILE A 269 12.75 21.13 -10.62
C ILE A 269 13.68 21.98 -11.48
N ARG A 270 14.96 21.58 -11.56
CA ARG A 270 15.85 22.12 -12.59
C ARG A 270 15.33 21.68 -13.96
N LEU A 271 14.45 22.50 -14.53
CA LEU A 271 14.27 22.57 -15.96
C LEU A 271 15.54 23.22 -16.51
N GLU A 272 16.68 22.52 -16.46
CA GLU A 272 17.75 22.90 -17.37
C GLU A 272 17.14 22.90 -18.78
N PRO A 273 17.51 23.84 -19.65
CA PRO A 273 17.08 23.83 -21.04
C PRO A 273 17.74 22.62 -21.70
N SER A 274 17.15 21.46 -21.47
CA SER A 274 17.43 20.24 -22.19
C SER A 274 17.16 20.56 -23.68
N PRO A 275 17.96 20.04 -24.62
CA PRO A 275 17.65 20.15 -26.04
C PRO A 275 16.18 19.78 -26.25
N PRO A 276 15.47 20.42 -27.20
CA PRO A 276 14.00 20.35 -27.31
C PRO A 276 13.58 18.91 -27.12
N ILE A 277 13.04 18.65 -25.93
CA ILE A 277 12.61 17.32 -25.55
C ILE A 277 11.52 17.00 -26.55
N ASP A 278 11.63 15.87 -27.24
CA ASP A 278 10.61 15.41 -28.17
C ASP A 278 9.26 15.54 -27.45
N ASP A 279 8.29 16.23 -28.05
CA ASP A 279 7.07 16.72 -27.38
C ASP A 279 6.32 15.58 -26.63
N GLY A 280 6.59 14.32 -26.97
CA GLY A 280 6.02 13.13 -26.35
C GLY A 280 6.67 12.63 -25.04
N ILE A 281 7.77 13.20 -24.54
CA ILE A 281 8.42 12.72 -23.31
C ILE A 281 7.90 13.49 -22.09
N PRO A 282 7.50 12.81 -21.00
CA PRO A 282 7.06 13.49 -19.79
C PRO A 282 8.24 14.13 -19.03
N ILE A 283 8.05 15.37 -18.57
CA ILE A 283 8.97 16.06 -17.66
C ILE A 283 8.99 15.44 -16.27
N SER A 284 7.92 14.73 -15.90
CA SER A 284 7.87 13.95 -14.67
C SER A 284 7.01 12.71 -14.84
N GLU A 285 7.54 11.59 -14.34
CA GLU A 285 6.84 10.32 -14.29
C GLU A 285 6.81 9.82 -12.84
N LEU A 286 5.62 9.52 -12.34
CA LEU A 286 5.41 8.88 -11.05
C LEU A 286 4.84 7.49 -11.28
N ASN A 287 5.49 6.49 -10.71
CA ASN A 287 5.04 5.10 -10.74
C ASN A 287 4.92 4.57 -9.31
N LEU A 288 3.73 4.12 -8.95
CA LEU A 288 3.44 3.50 -7.67
C LEU A 288 2.80 2.12 -7.88
N ASN A 289 3.14 1.18 -7.01
CA ASN A 289 2.53 -0.15 -6.97
C ASN A 289 1.96 -0.40 -5.59
N ILE A 290 0.70 -0.86 -5.53
CA ILE A 290 -0.01 -1.13 -4.29
C ILE A 290 -0.53 -2.56 -4.34
N GLN A 291 -0.12 -3.39 -3.39
CA GLN A 291 -0.61 -4.76 -3.27
C GLN A 291 -1.85 -4.79 -2.38
N HIS A 292 -2.89 -5.48 -2.84
CA HIS A 292 -4.12 -5.69 -2.10
C HIS A 292 -4.01 -6.95 -1.26
N MET A 293 -4.28 -6.78 0.03
CA MET A 293 -4.41 -7.90 0.94
C MET A 293 -5.90 -8.27 1.06
N PRO A 294 -6.23 -9.56 1.17
CA PRO A 294 -7.61 -9.97 1.40
C PRO A 294 -8.10 -9.41 2.73
N LEU A 295 -9.39 -9.07 2.80
CA LEU A 295 -10.02 -8.78 4.09
C LEU A 295 -9.80 -9.98 5.00
N ARG A 296 -9.42 -9.72 6.26
CA ARG A 296 -9.17 -10.72 7.29
C ARG A 296 -10.47 -11.50 7.55
N SER A 297 -10.72 -12.50 6.72
CA SER A 297 -11.84 -13.44 6.88
C SER A 297 -11.37 -14.57 7.78
N GLN A 298 -12.27 -15.03 8.66
CA GLN A 298 -12.06 -16.25 9.44
C GLN A 298 -12.13 -17.51 8.57
N ASP A 299 -12.41 -17.38 7.26
CA ASP A 299 -12.36 -18.47 6.28
C ASP A 299 -10.92 -18.80 5.83
N PRO A 300 -10.67 -20.07 5.44
CA PRO A 300 -9.38 -20.49 4.92
C PRO A 300 -9.04 -19.95 3.52
N MET A 301 -9.99 -19.29 2.82
CA MET A 301 -9.79 -18.76 1.46
C MET A 301 -9.84 -17.24 1.42
N TRP A 302 -8.80 -16.67 0.82
CA TRP A 302 -8.67 -15.24 0.57
C TRP A 302 -9.57 -14.82 -0.60
N LYS A 303 -10.71 -14.20 -0.28
CA LYS A 303 -11.61 -13.61 -1.27
C LYS A 303 -11.40 -12.10 -1.39
N PHE A 304 -11.57 -11.60 -2.60
CA PHE A 304 -11.48 -10.19 -2.95
C PHE A 304 -12.82 -9.69 -3.46
N SER A 305 -13.22 -8.50 -3.01
CA SER A 305 -14.43 -7.86 -3.51
C SER A 305 -14.14 -7.09 -4.80
N PRO A 306 -14.74 -7.47 -5.94
CA PRO A 306 -14.49 -6.73 -7.18
C PRO A 306 -14.95 -5.27 -7.11
N ALA A 307 -16.03 -5.00 -6.39
CA ALA A 307 -16.52 -3.64 -6.17
C ALA A 307 -15.46 -2.79 -5.43
N HIS A 308 -14.88 -3.31 -4.35
CA HIS A 308 -13.79 -2.62 -3.64
C HIS A 308 -12.53 -2.46 -4.51
N LEU A 309 -12.17 -3.45 -5.32
CA LEU A 309 -11.01 -3.32 -6.23
C LEU A 309 -11.24 -2.22 -7.29
N LEU A 310 -12.45 -2.12 -7.85
CA LEU A 310 -12.82 -1.10 -8.81
C LEU A 310 -12.84 0.30 -8.17
N GLU A 311 -13.44 0.43 -6.99
CA GLU A 311 -13.46 1.67 -6.20
C GLU A 311 -12.02 2.10 -5.86
N ALA A 312 -11.20 1.18 -5.34
CA ALA A 312 -9.81 1.45 -5.03
C ALA A 312 -9.02 1.91 -6.27
N THR A 313 -9.25 1.30 -7.43
CA THR A 313 -8.61 1.72 -8.69
C THR A 313 -8.99 3.16 -9.05
N THR A 314 -10.27 3.49 -8.94
CA THR A 314 -10.81 4.81 -9.28
C THR A 314 -10.31 5.87 -8.30
N ASP A 315 -10.42 5.61 -7.00
CA ASP A 315 -9.90 6.46 -5.92
C ASP A 315 -8.42 6.77 -6.09
N ALA A 316 -7.61 5.78 -6.50
CA ALA A 316 -6.20 5.98 -6.76
C ALA A 316 -5.96 6.97 -7.90
N ALA A 317 -6.63 6.79 -9.04
CA ALA A 317 -6.51 7.68 -10.19
C ALA A 317 -6.96 9.11 -9.82
N GLU A 318 -8.11 9.25 -9.15
CA GLU A 318 -8.66 10.55 -8.78
C GLU A 318 -7.78 11.29 -7.76
N TYR A 319 -7.29 10.59 -6.74
CA TYR A 319 -6.42 11.22 -5.73
C TYR A 319 -5.13 11.72 -6.36
N ILE A 320 -4.49 10.93 -7.23
CA ILE A 320 -3.21 11.29 -7.86
C ILE A 320 -3.39 12.38 -8.90
N ALA A 321 -4.53 12.40 -9.60
CA ALA A 321 -4.92 13.53 -10.43
C ALA A 321 -5.09 14.80 -9.57
N SER A 322 -5.70 14.68 -8.38
CA SER A 322 -5.89 15.82 -7.47
C SER A 322 -4.61 16.39 -6.89
N LEU A 323 -3.50 15.63 -6.85
CA LEU A 323 -2.22 16.17 -6.40
C LEU A 323 -1.68 17.25 -7.35
N GLY A 324 -2.09 17.27 -8.63
CA GLY A 324 -1.64 18.31 -9.56
C GLY A 324 -0.12 18.49 -9.54
N HIS A 325 0.39 19.70 -9.72
CA HIS A 325 1.85 19.96 -9.72
C HIS A 325 2.51 19.86 -8.33
N ASN A 326 1.77 19.47 -7.29
CA ASN A 326 2.32 19.29 -5.94
C ASN A 326 3.10 17.99 -5.78
N ILE A 327 3.18 17.14 -6.80
CA ILE A 327 3.99 15.94 -6.78
C ILE A 327 4.79 15.85 -8.07
N VAL A 328 6.12 15.85 -7.94
CA VAL A 328 7.03 15.75 -9.08
C VAL A 328 8.19 14.84 -8.74
N THR A 329 8.43 13.87 -9.60
CA THR A 329 9.66 13.08 -9.62
C THR A 329 10.68 13.78 -10.51
N ASN A 330 11.87 14.06 -9.97
CA ASN A 330 13.02 14.49 -10.77
C ASN A 330 13.72 13.23 -11.30
N GLN A 331 13.75 13.07 -12.62
CA GLN A 331 14.32 11.89 -13.29
C GLN A 331 15.85 11.81 -13.15
N GLU A 332 16.55 12.95 -13.04
CA GLU A 332 18.01 12.98 -12.92
C GLU A 332 18.48 12.58 -11.53
N THR A 333 17.81 13.12 -10.49
CA THR A 333 18.18 12.85 -9.09
C THR A 333 17.49 11.61 -8.53
N GLY A 334 16.43 11.12 -9.20
CA GLY A 334 15.56 10.06 -8.71
C GLY A 334 14.78 10.46 -7.45
N GLN A 335 14.70 11.75 -7.13
CA GLN A 335 14.03 12.26 -5.94
C GLN A 335 12.57 12.59 -6.22
N LEU A 336 11.71 12.31 -5.23
CA LEU A 336 10.30 12.66 -5.24
C LEU A 336 10.09 13.92 -4.40
N TYR A 337 9.61 14.99 -5.04
CA TYR A 337 9.25 16.24 -4.41
C TYR A 337 7.74 16.29 -4.23
N ILE A 338 7.30 16.62 -3.02
CA ILE A 338 5.89 16.72 -2.67
C ILE A 338 5.67 18.02 -1.90
N LEU A 339 4.69 18.81 -2.34
CA LEU A 339 4.22 19.99 -1.61
C LEU A 339 3.17 19.57 -0.58
N TYR A 340 3.40 19.93 0.68
CA TYR A 340 2.53 19.58 1.79
C TYR A 340 1.83 20.80 2.36
N GLU A 341 0.61 20.58 2.86
CA GLU A 341 0.02 21.42 3.89
C GLU A 341 0.47 20.87 5.24
N THR A 342 1.08 21.73 6.06
CA THR A 342 1.57 21.38 7.39
C THR A 342 0.58 21.83 8.45
N ILE A 343 0.10 20.90 9.27
CA ILE A 343 -0.64 21.22 10.48
C ILE A 343 0.30 21.01 11.65
N VAL A 344 0.69 22.11 12.31
CA VAL A 344 1.48 22.04 13.54
C VAL A 344 0.53 21.66 14.66
N SER A 345 0.63 20.41 15.12
CA SER A 345 -0.10 19.96 16.29
C SER A 345 0.44 20.71 17.50
N LYS A 346 -0.28 21.74 17.94
CA LYS A 346 -0.02 22.35 19.24
C LYS A 346 -0.48 21.35 20.30
N ASP A 347 0.46 20.79 21.05
CA ASP A 347 0.15 19.97 22.22
C ASP A 347 -0.82 20.74 23.12
N ALA A 348 -2.07 20.27 23.22
CA ALA A 348 -3.05 20.81 24.18
C ALA A 348 -2.71 20.42 25.63
N PHE A 349 -1.58 19.73 25.86
CA PHE A 349 -1.13 19.21 27.15
C PHE A 349 0.34 19.52 27.42
N GLU A 350 0.80 20.74 27.17
CA GLU A 350 1.88 21.27 28.02
C GLU A 350 1.29 21.46 29.43
N VAL A 351 1.48 20.48 30.32
CA VAL A 351 1.17 20.67 31.74
C VAL A 351 1.91 21.93 32.17
N PRO A 352 1.21 23.00 32.62
CA PRO A 352 1.87 24.27 32.88
C PRO A 352 3.03 24.06 33.84
N ASN A 353 4.22 24.58 33.50
CA ASN A 353 5.41 24.46 34.35
C ASN A 353 5.13 24.89 35.80
N ALA A 354 4.21 25.84 36.00
CA ALA A 354 3.73 26.24 37.32
C ALA A 354 3.13 25.08 38.13
N LEU A 355 2.37 24.18 37.49
CA LEU A 355 1.73 23.03 38.14
C LEU A 355 2.76 21.96 38.54
N LEU A 356 3.78 21.73 37.69
CA LEU A 356 4.92 20.88 38.03
C LEU A 356 5.77 21.45 39.17
N ILE A 357 6.00 22.77 39.17
CA ILE A 357 6.72 23.46 40.27
C ILE A 357 5.94 23.36 41.58
N VAL A 358 4.62 23.58 41.56
CA VAL A 358 3.76 23.43 42.74
C VAL A 358 3.79 22.00 43.27
N LEU A 359 3.70 20.99 42.39
CA LEU A 359 3.80 19.59 42.79
C LEU A 359 5.15 19.29 43.46
N ALA A 360 6.26 19.78 42.87
CA ALA A 360 7.59 19.60 43.44
C ALA A 360 7.71 20.25 44.83
N ILE A 361 7.17 21.47 45.01
CA ILE A 361 7.14 22.16 46.30
C ILE A 361 6.34 21.34 47.32
N VAL A 362 5.15 20.83 46.96
CA VAL A 362 4.33 20.01 47.87
C VAL A 362 5.09 18.76 48.31
N VAL A 363 5.72 18.04 47.38
CA VAL A 363 6.51 16.83 47.70
C VAL A 363 7.68 17.15 48.64
N VAL A 364 8.43 18.23 48.38
CA VAL A 364 9.54 18.66 49.25
C VAL A 364 9.03 19.07 50.63
N THR A 365 7.89 19.75 50.71
CA THR A 365 7.29 20.17 51.98
C THR A 365 6.81 18.96 52.80
N CYS A 366 6.18 17.98 52.15
CA CYS A 366 5.79 16.72 52.77
C CYS A 366 7.00 15.94 53.28
N LEU A 367 8.09 15.85 52.50
CA LEU A 367 9.34 15.23 52.94
C LEU A 367 9.97 15.98 54.12
N ALA A 368 9.97 17.30 54.11
CA ALA A 368 10.50 18.10 55.22
C ALA A 368 9.69 17.90 56.50
N ILE A 369 8.36 17.84 56.40
CA ILE A 369 7.47 17.51 57.53
C ILE A 369 7.74 16.10 58.03
N TRP A 370 7.89 15.13 57.11
CA TRP A 370 8.18 13.74 57.46
C TRP A 370 9.51 13.59 58.20
N VAL A 371 10.60 14.17 57.68
CA VAL A 371 11.91 14.17 58.36
C VAL A 371 11.85 14.92 59.69
N ALA A 372 11.19 16.08 59.75
CA ALA A 372 11.02 16.82 61.01
C ALA A 372 10.24 16.00 62.03
N SER A 373 9.24 15.23 61.58
CA SER A 373 8.50 14.30 62.43
C SER A 373 9.40 13.18 62.93
N GLU A 374 10.16 12.49 62.07
CA GLU A 374 11.10 11.45 62.51
C GLU A 374 12.18 11.94 63.46
N VAL A 375 12.64 13.20 63.36
CA VAL A 375 13.66 13.74 64.26
C VAL A 375 13.05 14.20 65.59
N ARG A 376 11.83 14.77 65.59
CA ARG A 376 11.19 15.27 66.82
C ARG A 376 10.45 14.18 67.60
N TYR A 377 9.85 13.19 66.95
CA TYR A 377 9.11 12.13 67.63
C TYR A 377 9.96 11.33 68.62
N PRO A 378 11.23 10.94 68.34
CA PRO A 378 12.09 10.28 69.32
C PRO A 378 12.42 11.16 70.54
N ALA A 379 12.48 12.48 70.39
CA ALA A 379 12.76 13.40 71.50
C ALA A 379 11.52 13.60 72.40
N VAL A 380 10.31 13.64 71.82
CA VAL A 380 9.06 13.73 72.59
C VAL A 380 8.69 12.36 73.17
N TYR A 381 8.95 11.25 72.50
CA TYR A 381 8.67 9.89 73.00
C TYR A 381 9.66 9.45 74.10
N ASN A 382 10.94 9.84 74.01
CA ASN A 382 11.91 9.63 75.10
C ASN A 382 11.72 10.60 76.29
N GLY A 383 11.02 11.72 76.11
CA GLY A 383 10.70 12.69 77.16
C GLY A 383 9.25 12.66 77.65
N SER A 384 8.40 11.77 77.13
CA SER A 384 6.99 11.70 77.52
C SER A 384 6.76 10.83 78.75
N LEU A 385 5.81 11.26 79.58
CA LEU A 385 5.35 10.62 80.81
C LEU A 385 5.07 9.11 80.65
N TYR A 386 4.71 8.66 79.43
CA TYR A 386 4.43 7.27 79.11
C TYR A 386 5.64 6.35 79.28
N LYS A 387 6.87 6.77 78.98
CA LYS A 387 8.07 5.94 79.19
C LYS A 387 8.42 5.80 80.67
N VAL A 388 8.24 6.87 81.43
CA VAL A 388 8.44 6.89 82.90
C VAL A 388 7.38 6.04 83.60
N ILE A 389 6.13 6.12 83.17
CA ILE A 389 5.03 5.29 83.69
C ILE A 389 5.23 3.83 83.29
N PHE A 390 5.65 3.53 82.06
CA PHE A 390 5.89 2.15 81.62
C PHE A 390 7.11 1.52 82.33
N GLN A 391 8.18 2.28 82.57
CA GLN A 391 9.32 1.81 83.38
C GLN A 391 8.96 1.64 84.86
N GLY A 392 8.16 2.55 85.44
CA GLY A 392 7.66 2.44 86.82
C GLY A 392 6.72 1.25 87.02
N ILE A 393 5.81 1.00 86.07
CA ILE A 393 4.91 -0.15 86.07
C ILE A 393 5.68 -1.46 85.84
N SER A 394 6.72 -1.48 85.00
CA SER A 394 7.53 -2.69 84.78
C SER A 394 8.41 -3.10 85.97
N ILE A 395 8.69 -2.18 86.90
CA ILE A 395 9.48 -2.45 88.11
C ILE A 395 8.56 -2.90 89.28
N ASP A 396 7.32 -2.40 89.36
CA ASP A 396 6.34 -2.82 90.38
C ASP A 396 5.62 -4.15 90.04
N PHE A 397 5.55 -4.56 88.77
CA PHE A 397 4.96 -5.85 88.39
C PHE A 397 5.91 -7.06 88.53
N GLN A 398 7.17 -6.83 88.91
CA GLN A 398 8.15 -7.90 89.10
C GLN A 398 8.05 -8.56 90.50
N ASP A 399 7.26 -7.97 91.43
CA ASP A 399 7.01 -8.54 92.76
C ASP A 399 5.61 -9.17 92.95
N ASP A 400 4.66 -9.05 91.99
CA ASP A 400 3.27 -9.49 92.18
C ASP A 400 2.67 -10.42 91.09
N ALA A 401 3.47 -11.02 90.21
CA ALA A 401 2.95 -12.01 89.24
C ALA A 401 3.92 -13.16 88.93
N LEU A 402 4.36 -13.87 89.98
CA LEU A 402 4.59 -15.32 89.91
C LEU A 402 3.21 -16.00 90.02
N GLY A 403 2.58 -16.32 88.89
CA GLY A 403 1.36 -17.13 88.92
C GLY A 403 0.62 -17.22 87.60
N PHE A 404 0.71 -18.40 86.99
CA PHE A 404 -0.19 -19.01 85.99
C PHE A 404 0.07 -18.72 84.49
N GLU A 405 0.87 -19.64 83.96
CA GLU A 405 0.62 -20.52 82.79
C GLU A 405 -0.67 -20.35 81.96
N ASP A 406 -0.39 -20.45 80.65
CA ASP A 406 -1.01 -21.26 79.61
C ASP A 406 -2.00 -20.69 78.58
N ASP A 407 -1.57 -20.97 77.33
CA ASP A 407 -2.27 -21.20 76.08
C ASP A 407 -3.09 -20.06 75.44
N GLN A 408 -2.68 -19.63 74.25
CA GLN A 408 -2.99 -20.38 73.03
C GLN A 408 -2.40 -19.72 71.77
N GLU A 409 -1.68 -20.54 71.00
CA GLU A 409 -1.37 -20.51 69.56
C GLU A 409 -1.45 -19.19 68.75
N SER A 410 -0.29 -18.76 68.21
CA SER A 410 0.15 -19.03 66.82
C SER A 410 -0.77 -18.58 65.64
N PRO A 411 -0.25 -18.39 64.41
CA PRO A 411 1.00 -17.72 63.98
C PRO A 411 0.86 -16.98 62.62
N PHE A 412 2.02 -16.61 62.06
CA PHE A 412 2.36 -16.21 60.69
C PHE A 412 2.44 -14.69 60.47
N ASP A 413 3.59 -14.06 60.72
CA ASP A 413 4.95 -14.27 60.12
C ASP A 413 4.89 -14.23 58.59
N GLU A 414 5.41 -13.15 58.01
CA GLU A 414 6.73 -13.10 57.35
C GLU A 414 6.48 -13.14 55.82
N GLU A 415 7.22 -12.48 54.94
CA GLU A 415 8.59 -12.04 55.01
C GLU A 415 8.87 -11.02 53.89
N LYS A 416 9.74 -10.07 54.20
CA LYS A 416 10.84 -9.49 53.39
C LYS A 416 10.68 -9.22 51.88
N LYS A 417 10.90 -7.92 51.53
CA LYS A 417 12.10 -7.31 50.89
C LYS A 417 12.78 -8.05 49.70
N PRO A 418 13.63 -7.39 48.86
CA PRO A 418 13.94 -5.94 48.72
C PRO A 418 14.05 -5.47 47.25
N SER A 419 14.28 -4.18 47.00
CA SER A 419 15.42 -3.71 46.18
C SER A 419 15.46 -2.19 46.08
N GLN A 420 16.67 -1.67 46.21
CA GLN A 420 17.13 -0.30 46.03
C GLN A 420 18.48 -0.44 45.25
N PRO A 421 19.19 0.63 44.84
CA PRO A 421 18.99 1.44 43.63
C PRO A 421 20.27 1.52 42.74
N SER A 422 20.26 2.47 41.77
CA SER A 422 21.42 3.16 41.15
C SER A 422 22.12 2.40 39.99
N GLN A 423 22.82 3.00 39.02
CA GLN A 423 23.10 4.39 38.63
C GLN A 423 23.81 4.33 37.24
N GLU A 424 23.76 5.46 36.52
CA GLU A 424 24.81 6.05 35.64
C GLU A 424 25.28 5.44 34.30
N LYS A 425 25.24 6.35 33.30
CA LYS A 425 26.24 6.71 32.27
C LYS A 425 26.64 5.67 31.19
N SER A 426 26.43 6.05 29.92
CA SER A 426 27.49 6.73 29.15
C SER A 426 27.01 7.18 27.76
N MET A 427 27.59 8.29 27.36
CA MET A 427 27.58 8.99 26.08
C MET A 427 28.19 8.14 24.95
N THR A 428 27.66 8.22 23.72
CA THR A 428 28.44 7.92 22.50
C THR A 428 27.95 8.76 21.33
N THR A 429 28.77 9.74 20.97
CA THR A 429 28.82 10.43 19.68
C THR A 429 29.42 9.49 18.63
N LEU A 430 28.91 9.51 17.39
CA LEU A 430 29.61 8.96 16.23
C LEU A 430 29.69 10.02 15.14
N ASP A 431 30.86 10.67 15.17
CA ASP A 431 31.42 11.55 14.16
C ASP A 431 31.88 10.69 12.98
N ASN A 432 31.46 11.03 11.77
CA ASN A 432 31.81 10.30 10.56
C ASN A 432 32.74 11.17 9.72
N ARG A 433 34.05 10.95 9.85
CA ARG A 433 35.05 11.56 8.96
C ARG A 433 36.10 10.54 8.54
N SER A 434 35.95 10.17 7.26
CA SER A 434 36.98 9.98 6.23
C SER A 434 38.43 9.66 6.67
N ARG A 435 38.97 8.57 6.13
CA ARG A 435 40.17 8.59 5.27
C ARG A 435 40.46 7.25 4.61
N ASP A 436 40.33 7.26 3.28
CA ASP A 436 41.34 6.92 2.27
C ASP A 436 42.36 5.78 2.50
N GLN A 437 42.35 4.89 1.49
CA GLN A 437 43.49 4.34 0.72
C GLN A 437 44.54 3.46 1.45
N LEU A 438 44.77 2.23 0.97
CA LEU A 438 45.80 1.89 -0.06
C LEU A 438 46.00 0.36 -0.23
N SER A 439 46.21 -0.03 -1.50
CA SER A 439 47.04 -1.13 -2.02
C SER A 439 46.78 -2.59 -1.62
N ALA A 440 46.27 -3.38 -2.58
CA ALA A 440 46.98 -4.48 -3.25
C ALA A 440 46.35 -4.74 -4.62
#